data_AF-A0A0R3SP23-F1
#
_entry.id   AF-A0A0R3SP23-F1
#
_cell.length_a   1.000
_cell.length_b   1.000
_cell.length_c   1.000
_cell.angle_alpha   90.00
_cell.angle_beta   90.00
_cell.angle_gamma   90.00
#
_symmetry.space_group_name_H-M   'P 1'
#
loop_
_entity.id
_entity.type
_entity.pdbx_description
1 polymer ?
#
loop_
_entity_poly.entity_id
_entity_poly.type
_entity_poly.pdbx_seq_one_letter_code
_entity_poly.pdbx_strand_id
1 'polypeptide(L)'
;MYFPHDGIGCKYENMSSPNGENGSSNHDPLHHTLHASRKPAVLASPRRHLSDLLYVEHYENGGGYVLHAYANEIARLTKDETSLLAKQFFRSLFTEREKKSIPVLFSYFCIGIVHGAAKHVPELVHYIRNHHPNLIVSTSPLETKNATSTIIAKEFSENVFCTYVNGCYRYGPMHAISLVGTKGEERGKFCDD
;
A
#
# COMPACT_ATOMS: atom_id res chain seq x y z
N MET A 1 -6.33 -41.65 0.25
CA MET A 1 -5.98 -42.97 0.81
C MET A 1 -4.83 -42.76 1.79
N TYR A 2 -5.05 -43.19 3.04
CA TYR A 2 -4.08 -43.52 4.09
C TYR A 2 -3.14 -42.44 4.67
N PHE A 3 -3.50 -42.02 5.89
CA PHE A 3 -2.59 -41.65 6.97
C PHE A 3 -1.91 -42.89 7.58
N PRO A 4 -0.83 -42.71 8.34
CA PRO A 4 -0.68 -43.48 9.58
C PRO A 4 -0.45 -42.58 10.80
N HIS A 5 -1.28 -42.81 11.81
CA HIS A 5 -0.98 -42.59 13.22
C HIS A 5 -0.06 -43.72 13.69
N ASP A 6 0.92 -43.41 14.53
CA ASP A 6 1.33 -44.32 15.61
C ASP A 6 1.92 -43.50 16.76
N GLY A 7 1.36 -43.70 17.95
CA GLY A 7 1.77 -43.07 19.20
C GLY A 7 2.72 -43.96 20.00
N ILE A 8 3.74 -43.34 20.60
CA ILE A 8 4.56 -43.88 21.69
C ILE A 8 5.02 -42.62 22.45
N GLY A 9 4.64 -42.35 23.70
CA GLY A 9 4.72 -43.20 24.88
C GLY A 9 5.78 -42.56 25.82
N CYS A 10 5.35 -41.66 26.70
CA CYS A 10 6.20 -40.97 27.67
C CYS A 10 6.87 -41.95 28.63
N LYS A 11 8.18 -41.82 28.83
CA LYS A 11 8.91 -42.47 29.92
C LYS A 11 9.61 -41.39 30.75
N TYR A 12 9.21 -41.31 32.02
CA TYR A 12 9.90 -40.59 33.07
C TYR A 12 11.08 -41.44 33.56
N GLU A 13 12.28 -40.88 33.58
CA GLU A 13 13.39 -41.44 34.35
C GLU A 13 13.80 -40.43 35.44
N ASN A 14 13.62 -40.89 36.68
CA ASN A 14 14.17 -40.28 37.88
C ASN A 14 15.69 -40.53 37.91
N MET A 15 16.47 -39.48 38.16
CA MET A 15 17.83 -39.66 38.67
C MET A 15 18.10 -38.71 39.84
N SER A 16 18.59 -39.36 40.89
CA SER A 16 18.88 -38.95 42.26
C SER A 16 19.97 -37.89 42.40
N SER A 17 19.79 -37.03 43.42
CA SER A 17 20.79 -36.11 43.96
C SER A 17 21.98 -36.83 44.62
N PRO A 18 23.10 -36.13 44.80
CA PRO A 18 23.83 -36.19 46.06
C PRO A 18 24.06 -34.82 46.70
N ASN A 19 24.11 -34.85 48.03
CA ASN A 19 24.32 -33.75 48.98
C ASN A 19 25.71 -33.09 48.86
N GLY A 20 25.81 -31.82 49.26
CA GLY A 20 27.08 -31.26 49.75
C GLY A 20 27.20 -29.73 49.73
N GLU A 21 27.05 -29.14 50.92
CA GLU A 21 27.81 -27.98 51.44
C GLU A 21 27.37 -26.52 51.15
N ASN A 22 26.69 -25.97 52.15
CA ASN A 22 26.86 -24.65 52.80
C ASN A 22 27.70 -23.58 52.09
N GLY A 23 27.00 -22.59 51.52
CA GLY A 23 27.49 -21.23 51.33
C GLY A 23 26.35 -20.25 51.53
N SER A 24 26.37 -19.51 52.64
CA SER A 24 25.46 -18.41 52.92
C SER A 24 25.60 -17.35 51.82
N SER A 25 24.67 -17.37 50.87
CA SER A 25 24.39 -16.23 50.00
C SER A 25 22.89 -16.03 50.06
N ASN A 26 22.47 -14.85 50.50
CA ASN A 26 21.10 -14.36 50.33
C ASN A 26 20.85 -14.27 48.82
N HIS A 27 20.52 -15.40 48.21
CA HIS A 27 20.08 -15.48 46.82
C HIS A 27 18.58 -15.21 46.84
N ASP A 28 18.21 -13.96 46.56
CA ASP A 28 16.81 -13.62 46.29
C ASP A 28 16.47 -14.16 44.89
N PRO A 29 15.64 -15.22 44.78
CA PRO A 29 15.33 -15.84 43.49
C PRO A 29 14.62 -14.86 42.55
N LEU A 30 14.00 -13.81 43.11
CA LEU A 30 13.24 -12.80 42.37
C LEU A 30 14.17 -11.77 41.70
N HIS A 31 15.42 -11.64 42.15
CA HIS A 31 16.37 -10.68 41.57
C HIS A 31 16.83 -11.08 40.16
N HIS A 32 16.90 -12.38 39.86
CA HIS A 32 17.15 -12.87 38.50
C HIS A 32 15.93 -12.74 37.59
N THR A 33 14.72 -12.75 38.15
CA THR A 33 13.48 -12.63 37.37
C THR A 33 13.24 -11.19 36.92
N LEU A 34 13.64 -10.20 37.73
CA LEU A 34 13.48 -8.77 37.42
C LEU A 34 14.56 -8.22 36.48
N HIS A 35 15.74 -8.84 36.41
CA HIS A 35 16.82 -8.46 35.48
C HIS A 35 16.83 -9.25 34.17
N ALA A 36 15.93 -10.22 33.99
CA ALA A 36 15.66 -10.80 32.69
C ALA A 36 14.93 -9.75 31.84
N SER A 37 15.69 -8.81 31.30
CA SER A 37 15.25 -7.97 30.19
C SER A 37 14.84 -8.92 29.09
N ARG A 38 13.54 -9.26 29.04
CA ARG A 38 12.90 -9.82 27.87
C ARG A 38 12.98 -8.74 26.81
N LYS A 39 14.14 -8.64 26.15
CA LYS A 39 14.17 -8.17 24.78
C LYS A 39 13.09 -8.99 24.09
N PRO A 40 12.06 -8.38 23.50
CA PRO A 40 11.19 -9.11 22.61
C PRO A 40 12.12 -9.67 21.55
N ALA A 41 12.44 -10.97 21.62
CA ALA A 41 13.00 -11.68 20.50
C ALA A 41 11.84 -11.84 19.51
N VAL A 42 11.40 -10.71 18.96
CA VAL A 42 10.79 -10.72 17.63
C VAL A 42 11.94 -11.19 16.77
N LEU A 43 11.96 -12.49 16.52
CA LEU A 43 12.86 -13.11 15.57
C LEU A 43 12.77 -12.22 14.34
N ALA A 44 13.90 -11.58 13.97
CA ALA A 44 13.94 -10.75 12.78
C ALA A 44 13.31 -11.58 11.67
N SER A 45 12.21 -11.09 11.10
CA SER A 45 11.56 -11.78 10.00
C SER A 45 12.64 -12.10 8.96
N PRO A 46 12.68 -13.33 8.41
CA PRO A 46 13.69 -13.72 7.43
C PRO A 46 13.86 -12.61 6.40
N ARG A 47 15.09 -12.32 5.97
CA ARG A 47 15.35 -11.32 4.92
C ARG A 47 14.50 -11.68 3.71
N ARG A 48 13.38 -10.96 3.53
CA ARG A 48 12.49 -11.16 2.39
C ARG A 48 13.24 -10.66 1.17
N HIS A 49 13.26 -11.45 0.10
CA HIS A 49 13.75 -10.92 -1.15
C HIS A 49 12.77 -9.83 -1.59
N LEU A 50 13.25 -8.69 -2.11
CA LEU A 50 12.33 -7.59 -2.49
C LEU A 50 11.31 -8.01 -3.55
N SER A 51 11.62 -9.06 -4.32
CA SER A 51 10.68 -9.65 -5.28
C SER A 51 9.46 -10.31 -4.62
N ASP A 52 9.58 -10.73 -3.36
CA ASP A 52 8.50 -11.39 -2.60
C ASP A 52 7.37 -10.40 -2.26
N LEU A 53 7.59 -9.09 -2.48
CA LEU A 53 6.62 -8.01 -2.30
C LEU A 53 5.93 -7.61 -3.62
N LEU A 54 6.23 -8.33 -4.71
CA LEU A 54 5.64 -8.13 -6.03
C LEU A 54 4.71 -9.29 -6.35
N TYR A 55 3.45 -9.00 -6.61
CA TYR A 55 2.42 -10.01 -6.86
C TYR A 55 1.92 -9.89 -8.29
N VAL A 56 1.78 -11.01 -8.98
CA VAL A 56 1.27 -11.05 -10.36
C VAL A 56 -0.11 -11.68 -10.34
N GLU A 57 -1.09 -10.94 -10.85
CA GLU A 57 -2.45 -11.43 -11.11
C GLU A 57 -2.63 -11.68 -12.60
N HIS A 58 -3.25 -12.81 -12.95
CA HIS A 58 -3.66 -13.14 -14.31
C HIS A 58 -5.18 -13.03 -14.42
N TYR A 59 -5.66 -12.19 -15.33
CA TYR A 59 -7.09 -11.99 -15.55
C TYR A 59 -7.61 -13.02 -16.55
N GLU A 60 -8.32 -14.04 -16.06
CA GLU A 60 -8.72 -15.22 -16.84
C GLU A 60 -9.51 -14.91 -18.12
N ASN A 61 -10.43 -13.94 -18.09
CA ASN A 61 -11.28 -13.67 -19.25
C ASN A 61 -10.53 -12.92 -20.37
N GLY A 62 -9.58 -12.05 -20.01
CA GLY A 62 -8.86 -11.18 -20.95
C GLY A 62 -7.41 -11.59 -21.21
N GLY A 63 -6.88 -12.54 -20.44
CA GLY A 63 -5.49 -13.00 -20.51
C GLY A 63 -4.43 -11.95 -20.12
N GLY A 64 -4.86 -10.84 -19.50
CA GLY A 64 -3.99 -9.74 -19.10
C GLY A 64 -3.29 -10.02 -17.77
N TYR A 65 -2.10 -9.44 -17.60
CA TYR A 65 -1.34 -9.54 -16.34
C TYR A 65 -1.33 -8.20 -15.61
N VAL A 66 -1.53 -8.24 -14.30
CA VAL A 66 -1.47 -7.06 -13.42
C VAL A 66 -0.36 -7.25 -12.40
N LEU A 67 0.47 -6.24 -12.21
CA LEU A 67 1.52 -6.24 -11.20
C LEU A 67 1.06 -5.46 -9.97
N HIS A 68 1.07 -6.08 -8.80
CA HIS A 68 0.66 -5.46 -7.55
C HIS A 68 1.81 -5.35 -6.56
N ALA A 69 1.72 -4.32 -5.73
CA ALA A 69 2.48 -4.19 -4.48
C ALA A 69 1.58 -3.55 -3.41
N TYR A 70 1.93 -3.67 -2.14
CA TYR A 70 1.11 -3.17 -1.03
C TYR A 70 1.87 -2.19 -0.13
N ALA A 71 1.33 -1.00 0.06
CA ALA A 71 1.99 0.08 0.80
C ALA A 71 2.26 -0.28 2.28
N ASN A 72 1.42 -1.11 2.91
CA ASN A 72 1.62 -1.59 4.29
C ASN A 72 2.84 -2.52 4.43
N GLU A 73 3.21 -3.23 3.36
CA GLU A 73 4.41 -4.08 3.34
C GLU A 73 5.65 -3.24 3.02
N ILE A 74 5.53 -2.33 2.05
CA ILE A 74 6.58 -1.38 1.69
C ILE A 74 6.95 -0.50 2.90
N ALA A 75 5.98 -0.11 3.72
CA ALA A 75 6.21 0.70 4.92
C ALA A 75 7.14 0.05 5.97
N ARG A 76 7.41 -1.26 5.86
CA ARG A 76 8.34 -1.98 6.75
C ARG A 76 9.78 -1.94 6.25
N LEU A 77 10.00 -1.48 5.03
CA LEU A 77 11.31 -1.39 4.41
C LEU A 77 12.03 -0.11 4.83
N THR A 78 13.36 -0.16 4.81
CA THR A 78 14.19 1.04 4.87
C THR A 78 14.02 1.89 3.61
N LYS A 79 14.51 3.14 3.64
CA LYS A 79 14.47 4.03 2.47
C LYS A 79 15.23 3.45 1.27
N ASP A 80 16.38 2.83 1.52
CA ASP A 80 17.21 2.23 0.48
C ASP A 80 16.55 1.00 -0.15
N GLU A 81 15.97 0.12 0.69
CA GLU A 81 15.19 -1.03 0.22
C GLU A 81 13.95 -0.60 -0.56
N THR A 82 13.26 0.46 -0.11
CA THR A 82 12.10 1.03 -0.83
C THR A 82 12.52 1.57 -2.19
N SER A 83 13.65 2.27 -2.28
CA SER A 83 14.21 2.77 -3.54
C SER A 83 14.57 1.62 -4.49
N LEU A 84 15.19 0.55 -3.96
CA LEU A 84 15.53 -0.63 -4.75
C LEU A 84 14.27 -1.38 -5.23
N LEU A 85 13.27 -1.54 -4.36
CA LEU A 85 11.98 -2.13 -4.70
C LEU A 85 11.27 -1.30 -5.78
N ALA A 86 11.26 0.02 -5.67
CA ALA A 86 10.64 0.89 -6.66
C ALA A 86 11.28 0.72 -8.04
N LYS A 87 12.61 0.71 -8.11
CA LYS A 87 13.35 0.43 -9.35
C LYS A 87 12.97 -0.94 -9.92
N GLN A 88 12.89 -1.95 -9.06
CA GLN A 88 12.50 -3.29 -9.46
C GLN A 88 11.06 -3.35 -9.97
N PHE A 89 10.11 -2.73 -9.27
CA PHE A 89 8.70 -2.66 -9.63
C PHE A 89 8.53 -2.08 -11.03
N PHE A 90 9.13 -0.92 -11.31
CA PHE A 90 9.01 -0.28 -12.62
C PHE A 90 9.74 -1.06 -13.73
N ARG A 91 10.90 -1.65 -13.43
CA ARG A 91 11.59 -2.52 -14.39
C ARG A 91 10.71 -3.71 -14.79
N SER A 92 10.08 -4.36 -13.81
CA SER A 92 9.14 -5.46 -14.07
C SER A 92 7.89 -4.98 -14.82
N LEU A 93 7.27 -3.89 -14.36
CA LEU A 93 6.04 -3.35 -14.95
C LEU A 93 6.20 -3.01 -16.43
N PHE A 94 7.30 -2.35 -16.79
CA PHE A 94 7.60 -1.94 -18.17
C PHE A 94 8.42 -2.99 -18.93
N THR A 95 8.47 -4.23 -18.45
CA THR A 95 9.08 -5.32 -19.20
C THR A 95 8.26 -5.59 -20.46
N GLU A 96 8.94 -5.57 -21.60
CA GLU A 96 8.33 -5.89 -22.88
C GLU A 96 8.63 -7.35 -23.28
N ARG A 97 7.71 -7.97 -24.01
CA ARG A 97 7.85 -9.30 -24.58
C ARG A 97 7.66 -9.26 -26.09
N GLU A 98 8.45 -10.09 -26.77
CA GLU A 98 8.24 -10.39 -28.18
C GLU A 98 7.23 -11.54 -28.29
N LYS A 99 6.19 -11.35 -29.12
CA LYS A 99 5.31 -12.44 -29.48
C LYS A 99 5.90 -13.10 -30.73
N LYS A 100 6.23 -14.39 -30.64
CA LYS A 100 6.63 -15.18 -31.82
C LYS A 100 5.63 -14.87 -32.94
N SER A 101 6.12 -14.58 -34.15
CA SER A 101 5.37 -14.13 -35.34
C SER A 101 4.98 -12.64 -35.46
N ILE A 102 5.29 -11.78 -34.49
CA ILE A 102 4.99 -10.35 -34.59
C ILE A 102 6.25 -9.52 -34.25
N PRO A 103 6.77 -8.69 -35.18
CA PRO A 103 8.02 -7.94 -35.02
C PRO A 103 7.84 -6.65 -34.19
N VAL A 104 6.89 -6.63 -33.25
CA VAL A 104 6.69 -5.51 -32.31
C VAL A 104 6.67 -6.03 -30.88
N LEU A 105 7.26 -5.25 -30.00
CA LEU A 105 7.31 -5.50 -28.57
C LEU A 105 5.98 -5.10 -27.93
N PHE A 106 5.54 -5.91 -26.97
CA PHE A 106 4.33 -5.67 -26.20
C PHE A 106 4.66 -5.58 -24.73
N SER A 107 4.01 -4.68 -23.99
CA SER A 107 4.09 -4.70 -22.53
C SER A 107 3.63 -6.07 -22.00
N TYR A 108 4.39 -6.64 -21.06
CA TYR A 108 4.02 -7.88 -20.39
C TYR A 108 2.83 -7.66 -19.45
N PHE A 109 2.82 -6.54 -18.73
CA PHE A 109 1.78 -6.16 -17.78
C PHE A 109 0.87 -5.08 -18.38
N CYS A 110 -0.43 -5.17 -18.10
CA CYS A 110 -1.42 -4.19 -18.53
C CYS A 110 -1.46 -2.97 -17.61
N ILE A 111 -1.25 -3.18 -16.31
CA ILE A 111 -1.30 -2.13 -15.28
C ILE A 111 -0.46 -2.55 -14.06
N GLY A 112 0.08 -1.54 -13.38
CA GLY A 112 0.74 -1.69 -12.08
C GLY A 112 -0.09 -1.00 -11.00
N ILE A 113 -0.34 -1.67 -9.89
CA ILE A 113 -1.17 -1.16 -8.79
C ILE A 113 -0.39 -1.24 -7.48
N VAL A 114 -0.18 -0.09 -6.83
CA VAL A 114 0.35 -0.06 -5.47
C VAL A 114 -0.78 0.25 -4.50
N HIS A 115 -1.30 -0.80 -3.86
CA HIS A 115 -2.46 -0.71 -2.98
C HIS A 115 -2.16 0.15 -1.75
N GLY A 116 -3.02 1.13 -1.49
CA GLY A 116 -2.89 2.02 -0.34
C GLY A 116 -1.75 3.05 -0.43
N ALA A 117 -1.07 3.18 -1.57
CA ALA A 117 0.03 4.13 -1.73
C ALA A 117 -0.40 5.57 -1.46
N ALA A 118 -1.59 5.96 -1.94
CA ALA A 118 -2.13 7.30 -1.79
C ALA A 118 -2.75 7.60 -0.41
N LYS A 119 -2.63 6.70 0.59
CA LYS A 119 -3.25 6.91 1.92
C LYS A 119 -2.74 8.18 2.64
N HIS A 120 -1.53 8.64 2.30
CA HIS A 120 -0.93 9.85 2.85
C HIS A 120 -1.28 11.12 2.05
N VAL A 121 -1.88 10.97 0.86
CA VAL A 121 -2.30 12.09 0.03
C VAL A 121 -3.53 12.72 0.68
N PRO A 122 -3.58 14.05 0.84
CA PRO A 122 -4.75 14.72 1.40
C PRO A 122 -5.98 14.50 0.51
N GLU A 123 -7.17 14.63 1.08
CA GLU A 123 -8.41 14.67 0.29
C GLU A 123 -8.36 15.90 -0.62
N LEU A 124 -8.24 15.67 -1.93
CA LEU A 124 -7.85 16.69 -2.90
C LEU A 124 -8.93 17.77 -3.05
N VAL A 125 -10.22 17.43 -2.99
CA VAL A 125 -11.31 18.40 -3.14
C VAL A 125 -11.31 19.37 -1.95
N HIS A 126 -11.13 18.85 -0.74
CA HIS A 126 -10.98 19.62 0.50
C HIS A 126 -9.70 20.45 0.49
N TYR A 127 -8.59 19.89 0.00
CA TYR A 127 -7.32 20.60 -0.12
C TYR A 127 -7.47 21.83 -1.03
N ILE A 128 -8.03 21.64 -2.23
CA ILE A 128 -8.27 22.71 -3.20
C ILE A 128 -9.20 23.78 -2.60
N ARG A 129 -10.29 23.38 -1.91
CA ARG A 129 -11.19 24.33 -1.25
C ARG A 129 -10.46 25.23 -0.26
N ASN A 130 -9.55 24.69 0.55
CA ASN A 130 -8.91 25.43 1.62
C ASN A 130 -7.75 26.32 1.12
N HIS A 131 -6.95 25.83 0.16
CA HIS A 131 -5.76 26.53 -0.32
C HIS A 131 -6.05 27.43 -1.54
N HIS A 132 -7.02 27.04 -2.38
CA HIS A 132 -7.39 27.77 -3.60
C HIS A 132 -8.92 27.90 -3.75
N PRO A 133 -9.64 28.51 -2.77
CA PRO A 133 -11.10 28.59 -2.79
C PRO A 133 -11.67 29.30 -4.02
N ASN A 134 -10.92 30.26 -4.56
CA ASN A 134 -11.31 31.07 -5.72
C ASN A 134 -10.84 30.46 -7.06
N LEU A 135 -10.25 29.26 -7.05
CA LEU A 135 -9.86 28.58 -8.28
C LEU A 135 -11.10 28.34 -9.14
N ILE A 136 -11.04 28.76 -10.39
CA ILE A 136 -12.12 28.56 -11.35
C ILE A 136 -12.03 27.14 -11.88
N VAL A 137 -13.08 26.34 -11.62
CA VAL A 137 -13.17 24.95 -12.05
C VAL A 137 -14.33 24.77 -13.02
N SER A 138 -14.14 23.87 -13.98
CA SER A 138 -15.19 23.45 -14.89
C SER A 138 -15.89 22.21 -14.31
N THR A 139 -17.21 22.17 -14.37
CA THR A 139 -18.04 21.02 -13.98
C THR A 139 -19.10 20.75 -15.02
N SER A 140 -19.54 19.49 -15.17
CA SER A 140 -20.64 19.14 -16.08
C SER A 140 -21.90 18.77 -15.31
N PRO A 141 -23.01 19.51 -15.48
CA PRO A 141 -24.28 19.15 -14.88
C PRO A 141 -24.71 17.71 -15.23
N LEU A 142 -25.31 17.00 -14.26
CA LEU A 142 -25.75 15.62 -14.45
C LEU A 142 -26.92 15.48 -15.44
N GLU A 143 -27.75 16.51 -15.55
CA GLU A 143 -29.02 16.49 -16.30
C GLU A 143 -28.82 16.72 -17.80
N THR A 144 -27.77 17.46 -18.17
CA THR A 144 -27.57 17.92 -19.55
C THR A 144 -26.26 17.37 -20.10
N LYS A 145 -26.38 16.42 -21.04
CA LYS A 145 -25.23 15.85 -21.74
C LYS A 145 -24.45 16.96 -22.46
N ASN A 146 -23.12 16.94 -22.32
CA ASN A 146 -22.19 17.90 -22.93
C ASN A 146 -22.34 19.36 -22.45
N ALA A 147 -23.11 19.62 -21.40
CA ALA A 147 -23.08 20.94 -20.76
C ALA A 147 -21.84 21.07 -19.89
N THR A 148 -21.25 22.26 -19.90
CA THR A 148 -20.15 22.63 -19.01
C THR A 148 -20.52 23.95 -18.36
N SER A 149 -20.35 24.00 -17.04
CA SER A 149 -20.52 25.17 -16.21
C SER A 149 -19.20 25.49 -15.54
N THR A 150 -18.98 26.77 -15.28
CA THR A 150 -17.76 27.26 -14.63
C THR A 150 -18.15 27.83 -13.28
N ILE A 151 -17.57 27.29 -12.22
CA ILE A 151 -17.83 27.69 -10.82
C ILE A 151 -16.52 27.83 -10.05
N ILE A 152 -16.59 28.37 -8.84
CA ILE A 152 -15.42 28.40 -7.96
C ILE A 152 -15.25 27.05 -7.24
N ALA A 153 -14.01 26.65 -6.98
CA ALA A 153 -13.70 25.37 -6.35
C ALA A 153 -14.34 25.21 -4.96
N LYS A 154 -14.50 26.32 -4.22
CA LYS A 154 -15.22 26.31 -2.94
C LYS A 154 -16.67 25.85 -3.09
N GLU A 155 -17.39 26.42 -4.06
CA GLU A 155 -18.79 26.08 -4.35
C GLU A 155 -18.91 24.63 -4.85
N PHE A 156 -17.99 24.20 -5.72
CA PHE A 156 -17.91 22.81 -6.17
C PHE A 156 -17.80 21.86 -4.96
N SER A 157 -16.86 22.14 -4.05
CA SER A 157 -16.62 21.32 -2.87
C SER A 157 -17.81 21.28 -1.91
N GLU A 158 -18.47 22.42 -1.68
CA GLU A 158 -19.68 22.49 -0.85
C GLU A 158 -20.81 21.62 -1.42
N ASN A 159 -21.04 21.68 -2.74
CA ASN A 159 -22.04 20.86 -3.43
C ASN A 159 -21.72 19.36 -3.38
N VAL A 160 -20.45 18.99 -3.52
CA VAL A 160 -20.01 17.59 -3.38
C VAL A 160 -20.27 17.10 -1.96
N PHE A 161 -19.86 17.84 -0.94
CA PHE A 161 -19.98 17.41 0.46
C PHE A 161 -21.43 17.39 0.96
N CYS A 162 -22.26 18.37 0.59
CA CYS A 162 -23.64 18.42 1.06
C CYS A 162 -24.54 17.36 0.40
N THR A 163 -24.15 16.86 -0.78
CA THR A 163 -24.90 15.83 -1.51
C THR A 163 -24.31 14.42 -1.38
N TYR A 164 -23.20 14.26 -0.65
CA TYR A 164 -22.54 12.97 -0.46
C TYR A 164 -23.38 12.02 0.40
N VAL A 165 -23.61 10.81 -0.12
CA VAL A 165 -24.29 9.73 0.58
C VAL A 165 -23.79 8.38 0.05
N ASN A 166 -23.39 7.48 0.95
CA ASN A 166 -23.04 6.08 0.64
C ASN A 166 -22.04 5.88 -0.53
N GLY A 167 -21.01 6.73 -0.63
CA GLY A 167 -19.96 6.60 -1.65
C GLY A 167 -20.24 7.34 -2.96
N CYS A 168 -21.40 7.97 -3.11
CA CYS A 168 -21.74 8.80 -4.27
C CYS A 168 -22.12 10.22 -3.83
N TYR A 169 -22.04 11.19 -4.72
CA TYR A 169 -22.57 12.54 -4.53
C TYR A 169 -23.49 12.90 -5.70
N ARG A 170 -24.45 13.81 -5.48
CA ARG A 170 -25.45 14.20 -6.48
C ARG A 170 -25.10 15.55 -7.07
N TYR A 171 -23.92 15.62 -7.68
CA TYR A 171 -23.43 16.79 -8.38
C TYR A 171 -22.60 16.37 -9.59
N GLY A 172 -22.36 17.30 -10.52
CA GLY A 172 -21.55 17.07 -11.70
C GLY A 172 -20.09 16.73 -11.37
N PRO A 173 -19.37 15.95 -12.20
CA PRO A 173 -17.94 15.76 -12.02
C PRO A 173 -17.19 17.08 -12.25
N MET A 174 -16.05 17.24 -11.59
CA MET A 174 -15.07 18.27 -11.92
C MET A 174 -14.24 17.82 -13.12
N HIS A 175 -14.04 18.71 -14.09
CA HIS A 175 -13.12 18.47 -15.19
C HIS A 175 -11.67 18.53 -14.71
N ALA A 176 -10.76 17.94 -15.49
CA ALA A 176 -9.34 17.96 -15.18
C ALA A 176 -8.82 19.39 -15.03
N ILE A 177 -8.01 19.60 -13.99
CA ILE A 177 -7.30 20.86 -13.73
C ILE A 177 -5.81 20.63 -13.94
N SER A 178 -5.13 21.63 -14.51
CA SER A 178 -3.69 21.56 -14.73
C SER A 178 -2.94 21.92 -13.46
N LEU A 179 -2.05 21.03 -13.01
CA LEU A 179 -1.20 21.32 -11.85
C LEU A 179 -0.06 22.28 -12.22
N VAL A 180 0.66 22.01 -13.30
CA VAL A 180 1.89 22.72 -13.69
C VAL A 180 1.68 23.90 -14.66
N GLY A 181 0.43 24.23 -15.00
CA GLY A 181 0.12 25.24 -16.02
C GLY A 181 0.20 24.70 -17.46
N THR A 182 -0.44 25.42 -18.39
CA THR A 182 -0.98 24.82 -19.62
C THR A 182 0.00 24.58 -20.77
N LYS A 183 -0.15 23.41 -21.40
CA LYS A 183 -0.29 23.27 -22.86
C LYS A 183 -1.60 22.54 -23.17
N GLY A 184 -2.72 23.23 -23.42
CA GLY A 184 -3.98 22.60 -23.88
C GLY A 184 -5.29 23.14 -23.27
N GLU A 185 -6.36 22.35 -23.38
CA GLU A 185 -7.78 22.64 -23.00
C GLU A 185 -8.01 22.81 -21.48
N GLU A 186 -7.06 22.39 -20.66
CA GLU A 186 -7.13 22.47 -19.20
C GLU A 186 -7.13 23.94 -18.72
N ARG A 187 -7.99 24.25 -17.75
CA ARG A 187 -8.00 25.55 -17.08
C ARG A 187 -7.44 25.40 -15.67
N GLY A 188 -6.48 26.25 -15.31
CA GLY A 188 -5.86 26.28 -13.98
C GLY A 188 -4.34 26.44 -14.03
N LYS A 189 -3.80 27.24 -13.11
CA LYS A 189 -2.38 27.25 -12.72
C LYS A 189 -2.37 26.95 -11.23
N PHE A 190 -1.98 25.74 -10.84
CA PHE A 190 -2.10 25.28 -9.45
C PHE A 190 -0.75 25.17 -8.72
N CYS A 191 0.39 25.06 -9.40
CA CYS A 191 1.68 24.84 -8.73
C CYS A 191 2.60 26.08 -8.72
N ASP A 192 2.75 26.70 -7.56
CA ASP A 192 4.00 27.33 -7.10
C ASP A 192 4.43 26.78 -5.70
N ASP A 193 3.71 25.78 -5.17
CA ASP A 193 3.91 25.14 -3.84
C ASP A 193 4.44 23.69 -3.94
#